data_AF-A0A7S1WJR6-F1
#
_entry.id   AF-A0A7S1WJR6-F1
#
_cell.length_a   1.000
_cell.length_b   1.000
_cell.length_c   1.000
_cell.angle_alpha   90.00
_cell.angle_beta   90.00
_cell.angle_gamma   90.00
#
_symmetry.space_group_name_H-M   'P 1'
#
loop_
_entity.id
_entity.type
_entity.pdbx_description
1 polymer ?
#
loop_
_entity_poly.entity_id
_entity_poly.type
_entity_poly.pdbx_seq_one_letter_code
_entity_poly.pdbx_strand_id
1 'polypeptide(L)'
;PTEVFVASRVLVGIGEGLAPASGMRMVATWIPEEERSRAVSTLGAGKTTGSIVGLILAPVVINTFGWQAMFFSFGVLGLAWASVWAILGKDREPPAAATARGTT
;
A
#
# COMPACT_ATOMS: atom_id res chain seq x y z
N PRO A 1 27.80 7.63 -4.28
CA PRO A 1 27.19 6.27 -4.36
C PRO A 1 26.48 5.82 -3.08
N THR A 2 27.08 6.06 -1.90
CA THR A 2 26.51 5.75 -0.59
C THR A 2 25.30 6.63 -0.26
N GLU A 3 25.33 7.90 -0.66
CA GLU A 3 24.23 8.86 -0.44
C GLU A 3 22.92 8.38 -1.08
N VAL A 4 22.97 7.87 -2.32
CA VAL A 4 21.80 7.33 -3.04
C VAL A 4 21.26 6.07 -2.35
N PHE A 5 22.14 5.23 -1.81
CA PHE A 5 21.75 4.04 -1.05
C PHE A 5 21.12 4.41 0.29
N VAL A 6 21.66 5.39 1.00
CA VAL A 6 21.07 5.87 2.26
C VAL A 6 19.71 6.52 2.00
N ALA A 7 19.60 7.37 0.98
CA ALA A 7 18.34 8.01 0.59
C ALA A 7 17.27 6.98 0.24
N SER A 8 17.59 5.94 -0.53
CA SER A 8 16.62 4.89 -0.87
C SER A 8 16.15 4.11 0.36
N ARG A 9 17.04 3.84 1.32
CA ARG A 9 16.67 3.19 2.59
C ARG A 9 15.77 4.05 3.45
N VAL A 10 16.03 5.36 3.51
CA VAL A 10 15.16 6.31 4.22
C VAL A 10 13.77 6.33 3.60
N LEU A 11 13.68 6.42 2.27
CA LEU A 11 12.40 6.42 1.55
C LEU A 11 11.60 5.13 1.78
N VAL A 12 12.24 3.97 1.70
CA VAL A 12 11.59 2.68 2.00
C VAL A 12 11.14 2.62 3.45
N GLY A 13 11.97 3.08 4.40
CA GLY A 13 11.62 3.10 5.82
C GLY A 13 10.39 3.96 6.12
N ILE A 14 10.30 5.13 5.49
CA ILE A 14 9.12 6.01 5.60
C ILE A 14 7.88 5.30 5.04
N GLY A 15 7.98 4.67 3.87
CA GLY A 15 6.86 3.95 3.25
C GLY A 15 6.33 2.80 4.11
N GLU A 16 7.23 1.92 4.57
CA GLU A 16 6.88 0.78 5.42
C GLU A 16 6.33 1.20 6.79
N GLY A 17 6.79 2.33 7.34
CA GLY A 17 6.26 2.86 8.60
C GLY A 17 4.85 3.43 8.49
N LEU A 18 4.53 4.09 7.37
CA LEU A 18 3.23 4.73 7.15
C LEU A 18 2.16 3.76 6.65
N ALA A 19 2.54 2.70 5.93
CA ALA A 19 1.63 1.74 5.33
C ALA A 19 0.66 1.06 6.34
N PRO A 20 1.12 0.48 7.47
CA PRO A 20 0.21 -0.18 8.41
C PRO A 20 -0.71 0.82 9.14
N ALA A 21 -0.19 1.99 9.53
CA ALA A 21 -0.97 3.02 10.21
C ALA A 21 -2.09 3.60 9.32
N SER A 22 -1.77 3.88 8.05
CA SER A 22 -2.74 4.38 7.07
C SER A 22 -3.80 3.32 6.72
N GLY A 23 -3.41 2.07 6.51
CA GLY A 23 -4.33 0.97 6.25
C GLY A 23 -5.32 0.73 7.40
N MET A 24 -4.84 0.72 8.64
CA MET A 24 -5.72 0.58 9.80
C MET A 24 -6.66 1.77 9.97
N ARG A 25 -6.19 3.00 9.75
CA ARG A 25 -7.05 4.19 9.79
C ARG A 25 -8.12 4.16 8.70
N MET A 26 -7.78 3.72 7.50
CA MET A 26 -8.72 3.57 6.40
C MET A 26 -9.82 2.57 6.78
N VAL A 27 -9.45 1.38 7.26
CA VAL A 27 -10.41 0.38 7.72
C VAL A 27 -11.28 0.91 8.87
N ALA A 28 -10.69 1.58 9.86
CA ALA A 28 -11.43 2.10 11.00
C ALA A 28 -12.45 3.18 10.64
N THR A 29 -12.19 3.96 9.58
CA THR A 29 -13.00 5.11 9.18
C THR A 29 -14.08 4.75 8.15
N TRP A 30 -13.83 3.70 7.35
CA TRP A 30 -14.65 3.36 6.18
C TRP A 30 -15.42 2.05 6.31
N ILE A 31 -14.98 1.12 7.16
CA ILE A 31 -15.58 -0.21 7.29
C ILE A 31 -16.41 -0.27 8.58
N PRO A 32 -17.68 -0.72 8.53
CA PRO A 32 -18.50 -0.93 9.72
C PRO A 32 -17.86 -1.95 10.68
N GLU A 33 -18.14 -1.80 11.98
CA GLU A 33 -17.45 -2.54 13.03
C GLU A 33 -17.58 -4.07 12.89
N GLU A 34 -18.73 -4.51 12.40
CA GLU A 34 -19.07 -5.91 12.13
C GLU A 34 -18.20 -6.54 11.02
N GLU A 35 -17.80 -5.76 10.01
CA GLU A 35 -17.00 -6.23 8.88
C GLU A 35 -15.50 -5.91 9.01
N ARG A 36 -15.12 -5.14 10.03
CA ARG A 36 -13.74 -4.70 10.28
C ARG A 36 -12.75 -5.87 10.30
N SER A 37 -13.13 -6.97 10.94
CA SER A 37 -12.29 -8.18 11.03
C SER A 37 -12.01 -8.79 9.64
N ARG A 38 -13.02 -8.81 8.75
CA ARG A 38 -12.84 -9.28 7.36
C ARG A 38 -11.95 -8.35 6.55
N ALA A 39 -12.09 -7.03 6.73
CA ALA A 39 -11.25 -6.06 6.05
C ALA A 39 -9.78 -6.17 6.50
N VAL A 40 -9.53 -6.30 7.80
CA VAL A 40 -8.18 -6.49 8.35
C VAL A 40 -7.57 -7.81 7.89
N SER A 41 -8.32 -8.90 7.90
CA SER A 41 -7.83 -10.20 7.41
C SER A 41 -7.50 -10.16 5.92
N THR A 42 -8.29 -9.44 5.11
CA THR A 42 -8.00 -9.21 3.69
C THR A 42 -6.71 -8.41 3.49
N LEU A 43 -6.49 -7.34 4.27
CA LEU A 43 -5.23 -6.59 4.23
C LEU A 43 -4.02 -7.47 4.61
N GLY A 44 -4.17 -8.28 5.65
CA GLY A 44 -3.15 -9.23 6.09
C GLY A 44 -2.84 -10.28 5.02
N ALA A 45 -3.88 -10.85 4.41
CA ALA A 45 -3.74 -11.81 3.31
C ALA A 45 -2.99 -11.18 2.12
N GLY A 46 -3.35 -9.94 1.75
CA GLY A 46 -2.66 -9.20 0.69
C GLY A 46 -1.16 -9.05 0.95
N LYS A 47 -0.74 -8.73 2.18
CA LYS A 47 0.68 -8.65 2.57
C LYS A 47 1.40 -9.99 2.39
N THR A 48 0.79 -11.08 2.85
CA THR A 48 1.39 -12.42 2.74
C THR A 48 1.47 -12.87 1.29
N THR A 49 0.40 -12.72 0.52
CA THR A 49 0.36 -13.08 -0.91
C THR A 49 1.37 -12.27 -1.70
N GLY A 50 1.47 -10.96 -1.47
CA GLY A 50 2.47 -10.10 -2.12
C GLY A 50 3.90 -10.55 -1.83
N SER A 51 4.17 -10.98 -0.60
CA SER A 51 5.49 -11.51 -0.21
C SER A 51 5.83 -12.80 -0.95
N ILE A 52 4.87 -13.74 -1.05
CA ILE A 52 5.05 -15.00 -1.78
C ILE A 52 5.29 -14.74 -3.26
N VAL A 53 4.46 -13.89 -3.89
CA VAL A 53 4.61 -13.52 -5.30
C VAL A 53 5.95 -12.85 -5.54
N GLY A 54 6.36 -11.93 -4.67
CA GLY A 54 7.66 -11.27 -4.73
C GLY A 54 8.83 -12.25 -4.66
N LEU A 55 8.79 -13.22 -3.74
CA LEU A 55 9.83 -14.23 -3.57
C LEU A 55 9.96 -15.16 -4.78
N ILE A 56 8.85 -15.50 -5.44
CA ILE A 56 8.84 -16.37 -6.63
C ILE A 56 9.34 -15.59 -7.86
N LEU A 57 8.86 -14.36 -8.04
CA LEU A 57 9.20 -13.55 -9.22
C LEU A 57 10.61 -12.96 -9.13
N ALA A 58 11.11 -12.65 -7.94
CA ALA A 58 12.43 -12.05 -7.74
C ALA A 58 13.57 -12.79 -8.46
N PRO A 59 13.80 -14.10 -8.24
CA PRO A 59 14.89 -14.81 -8.91
C PRO A 59 14.72 -14.86 -10.43
N VAL A 60 13.49 -14.97 -10.93
CA VAL A 60 13.20 -15.00 -12.37
C VAL A 60 13.57 -13.68 -13.04
N VAL A 61 13.14 -12.56 -12.44
CA VAL A 61 13.42 -11.21 -12.96
C VAL A 61 14.90 -10.86 -12.84
N ILE A 62 15.53 -11.18 -11.71
CA ILE A 62 16.96 -10.91 -11.50
C ILE A 62 17.82 -11.68 -12.52
N ASN A 63 17.50 -12.94 -12.80
CA ASN A 63 18.29 -13.77 -13.72
C ASN A 63 18.13 -13.36 -15.20
N THR A 64 17.00 -12.74 -15.56
CA THR A 64 16.70 -12.36 -16.96
C THR A 64 17.02 -10.90 -17.27
N PHE A 65 16.71 -9.98 -16.36
CA PHE A 65 16.81 -8.52 -16.57
C PHE A 65 17.77 -7.83 -15.60
N GLY A 66 18.39 -8.57 -14.68
CA GLY A 66 19.26 -8.02 -13.66
C GLY A 66 18.51 -7.49 -12.44
N TRP A 67 19.26 -7.15 -11.40
CA TRP A 67 18.71 -6.73 -10.11
C TRP A 67 18.03 -5.36 -10.15
N GLN A 68 18.46 -4.48 -11.06
CA GLN A 68 17.92 -3.13 -11.19
C GLN A 68 16.46 -3.16 -11.66
N ALA A 69 16.09 -4.13 -12.50
CA ALA A 69 14.73 -4.28 -13.03
C ALA A 69 13.70 -4.49 -11.92
N MET A 70 14.08 -5.12 -10.81
CA MET A 70 13.21 -5.30 -9.64
C MET A 70 12.81 -3.97 -9.00
N PHE A 71 13.78 -3.05 -8.87
CA PHE A 71 13.52 -1.71 -8.30
C PHE A 71 12.58 -0.90 -9.19
N PHE A 72 12.79 -0.93 -10.51
CA PHE A 72 11.90 -0.25 -11.44
C PHE A 72 10.49 -0.87 -11.46
N SER A 73 10.40 -2.19 -11.41
CA SER A 73 9.10 -2.90 -11.41
C SER A 73 8.26 -2.52 -10.19
N PHE A 74 8.83 -2.58 -8.98
CA PHE A 74 8.12 -2.17 -7.77
C PHE A 74 7.84 -0.66 -7.71
N GLY A 75 8.78 0.16 -8.20
CA GLY A 75 8.58 1.61 -8.27
C GLY A 75 7.42 2.00 -9.18
N VAL A 76 7.36 1.44 -10.41
CA VAL A 76 6.28 1.70 -11.37
C VAL A 76 4.95 1.16 -10.85
N LEU A 77 4.94 -0.05 -10.29
CA LEU A 77 3.71 -0.63 -9.71
C LEU A 77 3.17 0.23 -8.56
N GLY A 78 4.06 0.71 -7.68
CA GLY A 78 3.70 1.61 -6.58
C GLY A 78 3.16 2.95 -7.05
N LEU A 79 3.80 3.56 -8.07
CA LEU A 79 3.34 4.82 -8.66
C LEU A 79 2.00 4.66 -9.40
N ALA A 80 1.82 3.55 -10.13
CA ALA A 80 0.55 3.24 -10.78
C ALA A 80 -0.57 3.09 -9.74
N TRP A 81 -0.31 2.35 -8.66
CA TRP A 81 -1.25 2.18 -7.56
C TRP A 81 -1.59 3.50 -6.86
N ALA A 82 -0.58 4.32 -6.58
CA ALA A 82 -0.77 5.65 -5.99
C ALA A 82 -1.61 6.56 -6.91
N SER A 83 -1.39 6.50 -8.22
CA SER A 83 -2.17 7.26 -9.22
C SER A 83 -3.62 6.81 -9.26
N VAL A 84 -3.88 5.49 -9.23
CA VAL A 84 -5.25 4.94 -9.15
C VAL A 84 -5.95 5.44 -7.89
N TRP A 85 -5.30 5.40 -6.74
CA TRP A 85 -5.86 5.90 -5.49
C TRP A 85 -6.05 7.42 -5.45
N ALA A 86 -5.16 8.19 -6.07
CA ALA A 86 -5.31 9.64 -6.18
C ALA A 86 -6.56 10.02 -7.00
N ILE A 87 -6.91 9.22 -8.00
CA ILE A 87 -8.10 9.43 -8.83
C ILE A 87 -9.36 8.93 -8.12
N LEU A 88 -9.34 7.70 -7.57
CA LEU A 88 -10.53 7.08 -6.95
C LEU A 88 -10.84 7.62 -5.54
N GLY A 89 -9.83 8.04 -4.79
CA GLY A 89 -9.97 8.48 -3.40
C GLY A 89 -10.49 9.92 -3.26
N LYS A 90 -10.44 10.72 -4.33
CA LYS A 90 -10.78 12.14 -4.30
C LYS A 90 -12.28 12.42 -4.05
N ASP A 91 -13.15 11.50 -4.42
CA ASP A 91 -14.60 11.73 -4.43
C ASP A 91 -15.36 10.95 -3.36
N ARG A 92 -14.64 10.26 -2.47
CA ARG A 92 -15.27 9.47 -1.41
C ARG A 92 -15.14 10.20 -0.07
N GLU A 93 -16.25 10.73 0.42
CA GLU A 93 -16.38 11.18 1.81
C GLU A 93 -16.64 10.01 2.76
N PRO A 94 -15.95 9.94 3.92
CA PRO A 94 -16.18 8.86 4.87
C PRO A 94 -17.65 8.81 5.33
N PRO A 95 -18.26 7.61 5.44
CA PRO A 95 -19.61 7.47 5.98
C PRO A 95 -19.77 8.13 7.36
N ALA A 96 -18.73 8.07 8.19
CA ALA A 96 -18.70 8.72 9.50
C ALA A 96 -18.80 10.27 9.43
N ALA A 97 -18.27 10.90 8.37
CA ALA A 97 -18.34 12.34 8.15
C ALA A 97 -19.65 12.78 7.46
N ALA A 98 -20.34 11.85 6.79
CA ALA A 98 -21.67 12.07 6.21
C ALA A 98 -22.75 12.04 7.29
N THR A 99 -22.69 11.08 8.22
CA THR A 99 -23.64 10.96 9.34
C THR A 99 -23.58 12.15 10.30
N ALA A 100 -22.38 12.70 10.55
CA ALA A 100 -22.19 13.85 11.43
C ALA A 100 -22.72 15.19 10.87
N ARG A 101 -22.99 15.27 9.55
CA ARG A 101 -23.53 16.48 8.89
C ARG A 101 -25.05 16.46 8.69
N GLY A 102 -25.72 15.33 8.91
CA GLY A 102 -27.16 15.17 8.68
C GLY A 102 -28.07 15.44 9.88
N THR A 103 -27.53 15.88 11.02
CA THR A 103 -28.30 16.09 12.28
C THR A 103 -28.43 17.56 12.70
N THR A 104 -28.52 18.49 11.74
CA THR A 104 -28.97 19.89 11.98
C THR A 104 -30.10 20.26 11.05
#